data_AF-A0A8J4ECW1-F1
#
_entry.id   AF-A0A8J4ECW1-F1
#
_cell.length_a   1.000
_cell.length_b   1.000
_cell.length_c   1.000
_cell.angle_alpha   90.00
_cell.angle_beta   90.00
_cell.angle_gamma   90.00
#
_symmetry.space_group_name_H-M   'P 1'
#
loop_
_entity.id
_entity.type
_entity.pdbx_description
1 polymer ?
#
loop_
_entity_poly.entity_id
_entity_poly.type
_entity_poly.pdbx_seq_one_letter_code
_entity_poly.pdbx_strand_id
1 'polypeptide(L)' 'MRLDRRNFHRKVSGVDGFLVPTGDRRTPPTGRPALLYRRGRTGTLHPAILRPSPQPAT' A
#
# COMPACT_ATOMS: atom_id res chain seq x y z
N MET A 1 -4.65 -12.33 11.67
CA MET A 1 -3.49 -12.58 10.76
C MET A 1 -3.08 -11.24 10.15
N ARG A 2 -1.78 -10.97 9.93
CA ARG A 2 -1.24 -9.63 9.58
C ARG A 2 -0.94 -9.53 8.08
N LEU A 3 -1.18 -8.38 7.47
CA LEU A 3 -0.88 -8.13 6.06
C LEU A 3 0.64 -8.16 5.80
N ASP A 4 1.10 -8.94 4.81
CA ASP A 4 2.51 -8.94 4.42
C ASP A 4 2.90 -7.61 3.75
N ARG A 5 3.84 -6.90 4.36
CA ARG A 5 4.26 -5.56 3.93
C ARG A 5 4.90 -5.57 2.55
N ARG A 6 5.68 -6.61 2.21
CA ARG A 6 6.42 -6.69 0.94
C ARG A 6 5.46 -6.97 -0.22
N ASN A 7 4.53 -7.91 -0.04
CA ASN A 7 3.49 -8.24 -1.01
C ASN A 7 2.57 -7.04 -1.26
N PHE A 8 2.12 -6.37 -0.19
CA PHE A 8 1.32 -5.16 -0.30
C PHE A 8 2.04 -4.08 -1.11
N HIS A 9 3.28 -3.74 -0.74
CA HIS A 9 4.06 -2.73 -1.45
C HIS A 9 4.19 -3.08 -2.92
N ARG A 10 4.67 -4.29 -3.26
CA ARG A 10 4.84 -4.73 -4.65
C ARG A 10 3.56 -4.63 -5.47
N LYS A 11 2.41 -5.03 -4.89
CA LYS A 11 1.12 -5.01 -5.59
C LYS A 11 0.60 -3.61 -5.82
N VAL A 12 0.69 -2.74 -4.82
CA VAL A 12 0.14 -1.38 -4.89
C VAL A 12 1.01 -0.47 -5.77
N SER A 13 2.34 -0.63 -5.73
CA SER A 13 3.27 0.17 -6.53
C SER A 13 3.45 -0.33 -7.96
N GLY A 14 3.16 -1.60 -8.23
CA GLY A 14 3.38 -2.22 -9.54
C GLY A 14 2.22 -2.10 -10.52
N VAL A 15 1.04 -1.66 -10.07
CA VAL A 15 -0.12 -1.46 -10.94
C VAL A 15 -0.07 -0.04 -11.50
N ASP A 16 0.05 0.05 -12.82
CA ASP A 16 0.11 1.33 -13.52
C ASP A 16 -1.16 2.17 -13.27
N GLY A 17 -0.97 3.45 -12.99
CA GLY A 17 -2.06 4.37 -12.68
C GLY A 17 -2.81 4.08 -11.36
N PHE A 18 -2.34 3.16 -10.51
CA PHE A 18 -2.94 2.90 -9.19
C PHE A 18 -2.47 3.93 -8.15
N LEU A 19 -1.17 4.20 -8.12
CA LEU A 19 -0.56 5.28 -7.36
C LEU A 19 0.01 6.35 -8.28
N VAL A 20 -0.23 7.60 -7.95
CA VAL A 20 0.41 8.76 -8.60
C VAL A 20 1.40 9.37 -7.61
N PRO A 21 2.71 9.38 -7.90
CA PRO A 21 3.68 10.03 -7.02
C PRO A 21 3.41 11.53 -7.00
N THR A 22 3.47 12.13 -5.82
CA THR A 22 3.29 13.58 -5.67
C THR A 22 4.61 14.35 -5.83
N GLY A 23 5.75 13.67 -5.72
CA GLY A 23 7.07 14.30 -5.57
C GLY A 23 7.41 14.66 -4.13
N ASP A 24 6.39 14.78 -3.26
CA ASP A 24 6.55 15.16 -1.87
C ASP A 24 6.98 13.98 -1.00
N ARG A 25 7.57 14.33 0.15
CA ARG A 25 7.93 13.41 1.22
C ARG A 25 7.41 13.92 2.54
N ARG A 26 6.88 13.01 3.36
CA ARG A 26 6.56 13.27 4.76
C ARG A 26 7.71 12.82 5.63
N THR A 27 8.25 13.71 6.45
CA THR A 27 9.27 13.39 7.45
C THR A 27 8.60 13.08 8.79
N PRO A 28 8.56 11.80 9.23
CA PRO A 28 8.10 11.46 10.56
C PRO A 28 9.12 11.86 11.64
N PRO A 29 8.72 11.97 12.92
CA PRO A 29 9.64 12.22 14.04
C PRO A 29 10.74 11.15 14.19
N THR A 30 10.51 9.94 13.65
CA THR A 30 11.53 8.89 13.61
C THR A 30 11.44 8.07 12.33
N GLY A 31 12.57 7.51 11.89
CA GLY A 31 12.66 6.69 10.70
C GLY A 31 12.94 7.47 9.41
N ARG A 32 12.75 6.80 8.27
CA ARG A 32 13.04 7.39 6.94
C ARG A 32 11.87 8.25 6.46
N PRO A 33 12.12 9.36 5.74
CA PRO A 33 11.08 10.10 5.04
C PRO A 33 10.26 9.18 4.13
N ALA A 34 8.94 9.30 4.18
CA ALA A 34 8.03 8.49 3.39
C ALA A 34 7.57 9.28 2.14
N LEU A 35 7.63 8.65 0.98
CA LEU A 35 7.08 9.21 -0.26
C LEU A 35 5.56 9.37 -0.14
N LEU A 36 5.04 10.48 -0.65
CA LEU A 36 3.60 10.74 -0.71
C LEU A 36 3.05 10.38 -2.09
N TYR A 37 1.89 9.72 -2.08
CA TYR A 37 1.17 9.30 -3.27
C TYR A 37 -0.28 9.78 -3.21
N ARG A 38 -0.86 10.05 -4.39
CA ARG A 38 -2.30 10.19 -4.58
C ARG A 38 -2.86 8.94 -5.25
N ARG A 39 -4.15 8.70 -5.05
CA ARG A 39 -4.88 7.66 -5.78
C ARG A 39 -4.91 8.02 -7.26
N GLY A 40 -4.49 7.10 -8.12
CA GLY A 40 -4.63 7.26 -9.56
C GLY A 40 -5.99 6.81 -10.10
N ARG A 41 -6.14 6.79 -11.42
CA ARG A 41 -7.41 6.44 -12.08
C ARG A 41 -7.68 4.94 -12.06
N THR A 42 -6.64 4.12 -12.02
CA THR A 42 -6.76 2.66 -11.94
C THR A 42 -7.26 2.27 -10.55
N GLY A 43 -8.49 1.79 -10.46
CA GLY A 43 -9.10 1.37 -9.20
C GLY A 43 -8.93 -0.11 -8.87
N THR A 44 -8.47 -0.90 -9.83
CA THR A 44 -8.50 -2.35 -9.75
C THR A 44 -7.09 -2.91 -9.57
N LEU A 45 -6.95 -3.82 -8.62
CA LEU A 45 -5.70 -4.48 -8.31
C LEU A 45 -5.90 -5.99 -8.51
N HIS A 46 -5.18 -6.55 -9.48
CA HIS A 46 -5.28 -7.97 -9.83
C HIS A 46 -3.93 -8.68 -9.70
N PRO A 47 -3.86 -9.82 -8.98
CA PRO A 47 -4.91 -10.39 -8.13
C PRO A 47 -5.15 -9.54 -6.86
N ALA A 48 -6.36 -9.56 -6.31
CA ALA A 48 -6.73 -8.77 -5.13
C ALA A 48 -5.85 -9.08 -3.90
N ILE A 49 -5.74 -8.13 -2.97
CA ILE A 49 -5.18 -8.35 -1.64
C ILE A 49 -6.36 -8.72 -0.73
N LEU A 50 -6.44 -9.99 -0.35
CA LEU A 50 -7.47 -10.47 0.55
C LEU A 50 -7.22 -9.91 1.95
N ARG A 51 -8.29 -9.47 2.61
CA ARG A 51 -8.21 -9.17 4.04
C ARG A 51 -7.96 -10.49 4.77
N PRO A 52 -7.03 -10.55 5.73
CA PRO A 52 -6.93 -11.70 6.60
C PRO A 52 -8.28 -11.95 7.27
N SER A 53 -8.73 -13.20 7.30
CA SER A 53 -9.92 -13.57 8.07
C SER A 53 -9.70 -13.20 9.55
N PRO A 54 -10.74 -12.75 10.27
CA PRO A 54 -10.63 -12.58 11.71
C PRO A 54 -10.20 -13.92 12.32
N GLN A 55 -9.07 -13.92 13.02
CA GLN A 55 -8.73 -15.07 13.87
C GLN A 55 -9.77 -15.08 14.99
N PRO A 56 -10.44 -16.21 15.27
CA PRO A 56 -11.33 -16.28 16.42
C PRO A 56 -10.52 -15.92 17.67
N ALA A 57 -11.10 -15.06 18.53
CA ALA A 57 -10.53 -14.79 19.83
C ALA A 57 -10.52 -16.11 20.62
N THR A 58 -9.34 -16.57 21.02
CA THR A 58 -9.17 -17.62 22.03
C THR A 58 -9.24 -16.98 23.41
#